data_AF-G7YMS4-F1
#
_entry.id   AF-G7YMS4-F1
#
_cell.length_a   1.000
_cell.length_b   1.000
_cell.length_c   1.000
_cell.angle_alpha   90.00
_cell.angle_beta   90.00
_cell.angle_gamma   90.00
#
_symmetry.space_group_name_H-M   'P 1'
#
loop_
_entity.id
_entity.type
_entity.pdbx_description
1 polymer ?
#
loop_
_entity_poly.entity_id
_entity_poly.type
_entity_poly.pdbx_seq_one_letter_code
_entity_poly.pdbx_strand_id
1 'polypeptide(L)'
;MDFQHRAGGKTGSGGVASDAEANRDRRERLRQLALDTIDLNKDPYFMKNHLGTYECKLCLTLHNNEGSYLAHTQGKKHQYNLQRRAVEQAREAPATMQPERIKIEPKKFIKIGRPGYKVTKQKDPETGQQSMLFQIDYPEIADS
;
A
#
# COMPACT_ATOMS: atom_id res chain seq x y z
N MET A 1 -27.49 -11.73 -47.60
CA MET A 1 -26.42 -10.85 -47.08
C MET A 1 -26.19 -11.24 -45.62
N ASP A 2 -24.96 -11.59 -45.26
CA ASP A 2 -24.61 -12.03 -43.90
C ASP A 2 -24.42 -10.82 -42.97
N PHE A 3 -25.08 -10.83 -41.81
CA PHE A 3 -25.12 -9.72 -40.85
C PHE A 3 -24.34 -10.02 -39.55
N GLN A 4 -23.61 -11.14 -39.48
CA GLN A 4 -23.15 -11.70 -38.20
C GLN A 4 -21.85 -11.09 -37.66
N HIS A 5 -21.11 -10.30 -38.47
CA HIS A 5 -19.83 -9.70 -38.07
C HIS A 5 -19.70 -8.18 -38.32
N ARG A 6 -20.80 -7.42 -38.25
CA ARG A 6 -20.72 -5.96 -38.34
C ARG A 6 -20.44 -5.37 -36.97
N ALA A 7 -19.18 -5.02 -36.69
CA ALA A 7 -18.85 -4.13 -35.59
C ALA A 7 -19.47 -2.76 -35.87
N GLY A 8 -20.65 -2.49 -35.31
CA GLY A 8 -21.35 -1.22 -35.51
C GLY A 8 -22.64 -1.17 -34.72
N GLY A 9 -22.75 -0.17 -33.84
CA GLY A 9 -23.85 0.03 -32.90
C GLY A 9 -25.25 -0.02 -33.53
N LYS A 10 -26.24 -0.37 -32.69
CA LYS A 10 -27.64 -0.46 -33.08
C LYS A 10 -28.12 0.90 -33.60
N THR A 11 -29.01 0.92 -34.59
CA THR A 11 -29.55 2.17 -35.13
C THR A 11 -30.23 2.95 -34.01
N GLY A 12 -29.68 4.12 -33.66
CA GLY A 12 -30.13 4.96 -32.55
C GLY A 12 -29.36 4.82 -31.23
N SER A 13 -28.35 3.95 -31.14
CA SER A 13 -27.59 3.74 -29.89
C SER A 13 -26.48 4.76 -29.61
N GLY A 14 -26.29 5.76 -30.48
CA GLY A 14 -25.04 6.52 -30.51
C GLY A 14 -23.88 5.62 -30.99
N GLY A 15 -22.90 6.18 -31.69
CA GLY A 15 -21.74 5.42 -32.16
C GLY A 15 -20.94 4.78 -31.01
N VAL A 16 -20.10 3.80 -31.33
CA VAL A 16 -19.11 3.29 -30.37
C VAL A 16 -18.14 4.44 -30.09
N ALA A 17 -17.99 4.82 -28.82
CA ALA A 17 -17.07 5.89 -28.41
C ALA A 17 -15.66 5.54 -28.90
N SER A 18 -14.97 6.54 -29.44
CA SER A 18 -13.57 6.38 -29.84
C SER A 18 -12.70 6.08 -28.61
N ASP A 19 -11.58 5.38 -28.80
CA ASP A 19 -10.64 5.11 -27.70
C ASP A 19 -10.18 6.39 -26.98
N ALA A 20 -10.09 7.50 -27.70
CA ALA A 20 -9.76 8.81 -27.14
C ALA A 20 -10.83 9.33 -26.17
N GLU A 21 -12.12 9.16 -26.50
CA GLU A 21 -13.25 9.55 -25.66
C GLU A 21 -13.36 8.65 -24.43
N ALA A 22 -13.24 7.33 -24.61
CA ALA A 22 -13.24 6.38 -23.49
C ALA A 22 -12.09 6.65 -22.50
N ASN A 23 -10.92 7.02 -23.00
CA ASN A 23 -9.77 7.38 -22.15
C ASN A 23 -9.91 8.74 -21.46
N ARG A 24 -10.72 9.67 -21.99
CA ARG A 24 -11.05 10.93 -21.32
C ARG A 24 -12.03 10.67 -20.18
N ASP A 25 -13.12 9.97 -20.45
CA ASP A 25 -14.13 9.59 -19.46
C ASP A 25 -13.51 8.81 -18.29
N ARG A 26 -12.66 7.83 -18.58
CA ARG A 26 -11.93 7.08 -17.55
C ARG A 26 -11.09 7.99 -16.65
N ARG A 27 -10.37 8.96 -17.22
CA ARG A 27 -9.52 9.90 -16.46
C ARG A 27 -10.36 10.82 -15.58
N GLU A 28 -11.46 11.33 -16.10
CA GLU A 28 -12.38 12.19 -15.36
C GLU A 28 -13.05 11.44 -14.20
N ARG A 29 -13.50 10.21 -14.45
CA ARG A 29 -14.06 9.34 -13.41
C ARG A 29 -13.06 9.01 -12.31
N LEU A 30 -11.81 8.67 -12.65
CA LEU A 30 -10.76 8.42 -11.66
C LEU A 30 -10.46 9.68 -10.83
N ARG A 31 -10.51 10.86 -11.44
CA ARG A 31 -10.39 12.12 -10.71
C ARG A 31 -11.54 12.32 -9.72
N GLN A 32 -12.78 12.05 -10.12
CA GLN A 32 -13.94 12.17 -9.24
C GLN A 32 -13.83 11.22 -8.03
N LEU A 33 -13.47 9.96 -8.27
CA LEU A 33 -13.26 8.98 -7.19
C LEU A 33 -12.15 9.42 -6.21
N ALA A 34 -11.08 10.05 -6.72
CA ALA A 34 -10.00 10.57 -5.87
C ALA A 34 -10.45 11.77 -5.03
N LEU A 35 -11.29 12.65 -5.56
CA LEU A 35 -11.85 13.79 -4.82
C LEU A 35 -12.84 13.34 -3.73
N ASP A 36 -13.65 12.31 -4.01
CA ASP A 36 -14.60 11.79 -3.03
C ASP A 36 -13.90 11.10 -1.83
N THR A 37 -12.67 10.60 -2.03
CA THR A 37 -11.89 9.92 -0.99
C THR A 37 -10.99 10.84 -0.17
N ILE A 38 -10.54 11.96 -0.75
CA ILE A 38 -9.59 12.88 -0.13
C ILE A 38 -10.19 14.29 -0.09
N ASP A 39 -10.52 14.75 1.12
CA ASP A 39 -10.90 16.14 1.34
C ASP A 39 -9.66 17.06 1.32
N LEU A 40 -9.49 17.78 0.22
CA LEU A 40 -8.38 18.70 -0.03
C LEU A 40 -8.28 19.83 1.00
N ASN A 41 -9.38 20.23 1.63
CA ASN A 41 -9.37 21.31 2.61
C ASN A 41 -8.69 20.91 3.92
N LYS A 42 -8.55 19.61 4.18
CA LYS A 42 -7.84 19.08 5.36
C LYS A 42 -6.33 19.10 5.20
N ASP A 43 -5.82 19.26 3.97
CA ASP A 43 -4.38 19.35 3.74
C ASP A 43 -3.86 20.74 4.15
N PRO A 44 -2.98 20.85 5.16
CA PRO A 44 -2.46 22.14 5.63
C PRO A 44 -1.66 22.92 4.57
N TYR A 45 -1.17 22.24 3.54
CA TYR A 45 -0.33 22.82 2.50
C TYR A 45 -1.08 23.19 1.23
N PHE A 46 -2.36 22.83 1.14
CA PHE A 46 -3.21 23.16 0.00
C PHE A 46 -3.66 24.63 0.07
N MET A 47 -3.61 25.33 -1.06
CA MET A 47 -4.14 26.68 -1.19
C MET A 47 -4.71 26.90 -2.58
N LYS A 48 -5.81 27.64 -2.66
CA LYS A 48 -6.34 28.15 -3.93
C LYS A 48 -5.99 29.62 -4.05
N ASN A 49 -5.37 29.98 -5.17
CA ASN A 49 -5.03 31.36 -5.47
C ASN A 49 -6.24 32.17 -5.89
N HIS A 50 -6.10 33.49 -5.81
CA HIS A 50 -7.06 34.47 -6.34
C HIS A 50 -7.29 34.33 -7.85
N LEU A 51 -6.34 33.75 -8.60
CA LEU A 51 -6.45 33.44 -10.02
C LEU A 51 -7.15 32.09 -10.31
N GLY A 52 -7.58 31.37 -9.27
CA GLY A 52 -8.21 30.06 -9.40
C GLY A 52 -7.25 28.89 -9.66
N THR A 53 -5.93 29.13 -9.66
CA THR A 53 -4.92 28.06 -9.67
C THR A 53 -4.72 27.45 -8.29
N TYR A 54 -4.20 26.23 -8.24
CA TYR A 54 -3.94 25.50 -6.99
C TYR A 54 -2.45 25.54 -6.66
N GLU A 55 -2.11 25.75 -5.40
CA GLU A 55 -0.72 25.84 -4.95
C GLU A 55 -0.43 24.85 -3.83
N CYS A 56 0.79 24.31 -3.85
CA CYS A 56 1.36 23.59 -2.73
C CYS A 56 2.32 24.50 -1.95
N LYS A 57 1.92 24.97 -0.77
CA LYS A 57 2.75 25.83 0.09
C LYS A 57 4.05 25.17 0.54
N LEU A 58 4.06 23.84 0.62
CA LEU A 58 5.27 23.10 1.01
C LEU A 58 6.32 23.11 -0.09
N CYS A 59 5.91 22.99 -1.35
CA CYS A 59 6.82 22.84 -2.48
C CYS A 59 6.95 24.10 -3.35
N LEU A 60 6.12 25.13 -3.09
CA LEU A 60 6.00 26.34 -3.89
C LEU A 60 5.74 26.03 -5.38
N THR A 61 4.87 25.04 -5.62
CA THR A 61 4.49 24.61 -6.97
C THR A 61 3.06 24.99 -7.27
N LEU A 62 2.86 25.48 -8.50
CA LEU A 62 1.55 25.81 -9.08
C LEU A 62 1.00 24.60 -9.85
N HIS A 63 -0.30 24.38 -9.72
CA HIS A 63 -1.05 23.29 -10.33
C HIS A 63 -2.30 23.85 -11.03
N ASN A 64 -2.51 23.44 -12.27
CA ASN A 64 -3.62 23.92 -13.10
C ASN A 64 -4.96 23.29 -12.69
N ASN A 65 -4.93 22.13 -12.04
CA ASN A 65 -6.12 21.39 -11.61
C ASN A 65 -5.86 20.65 -10.30
N GLU A 66 -6.92 20.37 -9.55
CA GLU A 66 -6.85 19.67 -8.25
C GLU A 66 -6.25 18.27 -8.40
N GLY A 67 -6.52 17.59 -9.53
CA GLY A 67 -5.93 16.30 -9.84
C GLY A 67 -4.40 16.35 -9.97
N SER A 68 -3.85 17.42 -10.57
CA SER A 68 -2.40 17.64 -10.62
C SER A 68 -1.82 17.90 -9.24
N TYR A 69 -2.55 18.61 -8.37
CA TYR A 69 -2.16 18.78 -6.98
C TYR A 69 -2.15 17.44 -6.21
N LEU A 70 -3.20 16.63 -6.35
CA LEU A 70 -3.28 15.29 -5.73
C LEU A 70 -2.17 14.34 -6.21
N ALA A 71 -1.86 14.35 -7.50
CA ALA A 71 -0.74 13.56 -8.03
C ALA A 71 0.62 14.09 -7.49
N HIS A 72 0.72 15.39 -7.26
CA HIS A 72 1.93 16.01 -6.71
C HIS A 72 2.18 15.61 -5.25
N THR A 73 1.15 15.56 -4.39
CA THR A 73 1.31 15.18 -2.97
C THR A 73 1.81 13.74 -2.81
N GLN A 74 1.45 12.86 -3.75
CA GLN A 74 1.95 11.48 -3.83
C GLN A 74 3.38 11.38 -4.41
N GLY A 75 3.93 12.48 -4.93
CA GLY A 75 5.25 12.53 -5.54
C GLY A 75 6.40 12.52 -4.52
N LYS A 76 7.53 11.91 -4.89
CA LYS A 76 8.72 11.80 -4.03
C LYS A 76 9.26 13.15 -3.53
N LYS A 77 9.21 14.19 -4.38
CA LYS A 77 9.69 15.53 -4.02
C LYS A 77 8.88 16.14 -2.87
N HIS A 78 7.55 16.00 -2.93
CA HIS A 78 6.66 16.48 -1.87
C HIS A 78 6.91 15.74 -0.56
N GLN A 79 7.01 14.40 -0.63
CA GLN A 79 7.31 13.55 0.53
C GLN A 79 8.68 13.86 1.16
N TYR A 80 9.70 14.13 0.35
CA TYR A 80 11.01 14.54 0.83
C TYR A 80 10.97 15.90 1.55
N ASN A 81 10.23 16.87 1.01
CA ASN A 81 10.06 18.18 1.66
C ASN A 81 9.28 18.09 2.98
N LEU A 82 8.30 17.18 3.07
CA LEU A 82 7.60 16.89 4.34
C LEU A 82 8.57 16.38 5.40
N GLN A 83 9.42 15.42 5.03
CA GLN A 83 10.43 14.87 5.94
C GLN A 83 11.42 15.94 6.39
N ARG A 84 11.92 16.77 5.46
CA ARG A 84 12.81 17.89 5.81
C ARG A 84 12.17 18.85 6.80
N ARG A 85 10.91 19.24 6.57
CA ARG A 85 10.16 20.12 7.48
C ARG A 85 9.94 19.47 8.84
N ALA A 86 9.64 18.17 8.88
CA ALA A 86 9.50 17.44 10.15
C ALA A 86 10.81 17.42 10.95
N VAL A 87 11.96 17.29 10.26
CA VAL A 87 13.29 17.36 10.90
C VAL A 87 13.59 18.77 11.41
N GLU A 88 13.32 19.81 10.62
CA GLU A 88 13.52 21.20 11.04
C GLU A 88 12.62 21.56 12.23
N GLN A 89 11.34 21.18 12.19
CA GLN A 89 10.41 21.34 13.31
C GLN A 89 10.84 20.55 14.56
N ALA A 90 11.38 19.34 14.40
CA ALA A 90 11.92 18.58 15.53
C ALA A 90 13.17 19.22 16.14
N ARG A 91 13.93 20.00 15.38
CA ARG A 91 15.09 20.77 15.86
C ARG A 91 14.69 22.07 16.56
N GLU A 92 13.66 22.74 16.06
CA GLU A 92 13.15 24.01 16.60
C GLU A 92 12.15 23.82 17.75
N ALA A 93 11.54 22.63 17.86
CA ALA A 93 10.67 22.30 18.97
C ALA A 93 11.45 22.51 20.29
N PRO A 94 10.96 23.36 21.21
CA PRO A 94 11.59 23.51 22.50
C PRO A 94 11.70 22.13 23.14
N ALA A 95 12.76 21.89 23.90
CA ALA A 95 12.93 20.67 24.70
C ALA A 95 11.91 20.63 25.86
N THR A 96 10.61 20.86 25.59
CA THR A 96 9.56 20.28 26.41
C THR A 96 9.75 18.78 26.29
N MET A 97 10.20 18.19 27.39
CA MET A 97 10.36 16.75 27.59
C MET A 97 9.19 16.04 26.92
N GLN A 98 9.43 15.50 25.72
CA GLN A 98 8.44 14.62 25.11
C GLN A 98 8.29 13.46 26.10
N PRO A 99 7.06 13.06 26.47
CA PRO A 99 6.87 11.84 27.24
C PRO A 99 7.63 10.75 26.49
N GLU A 100 8.55 10.11 27.19
CA GLU A 100 9.48 9.14 26.65
C GLU A 100 8.66 8.15 25.84
N ARG A 101 8.84 8.14 24.51
CA ARG A 101 8.15 7.18 23.65
C ARG A 101 8.51 5.82 24.21
N ILE A 102 7.53 5.13 24.76
CA ILE A 102 7.70 3.78 25.31
C ILE A 102 8.35 2.99 24.18
N LYS A 103 9.65 2.72 24.31
CA LYS A 103 10.38 1.88 23.39
C LYS A 103 9.80 0.50 23.62
N ILE A 104 8.81 0.14 22.82
CA ILE A 104 8.30 -1.22 22.78
C ILE A 104 9.46 -2.03 22.23
N GLU A 105 10.25 -2.63 23.13
CA GLU A 105 11.27 -3.57 22.74
C GLU A 105 10.57 -4.68 21.96
N PRO A 106 10.90 -4.88 20.67
CA PRO A 106 10.29 -5.95 19.92
C PRO A 106 10.62 -7.26 20.63
N LYS A 107 9.57 -7.93 21.12
CA LYS A 107 9.69 -9.20 21.83
C LYS A 107 10.50 -10.15 20.94
N LYS A 108 11.69 -10.55 21.40
CA LYS A 108 12.53 -11.50 20.68
C LYS A 108 11.83 -12.86 20.72
N PHE A 109 11.20 -13.24 19.62
CA PHE A 109 10.67 -14.58 19.46
C PHE A 109 11.84 -15.56 19.34
N ILE A 110 11.88 -16.56 20.22
CA ILE A 110 12.80 -17.68 20.11
C ILE A 110 12.34 -18.51 18.90
N LYS A 111 13.20 -18.65 17.90
CA LYS A 111 12.90 -19.48 16.72
C LYS A 111 12.92 -20.93 17.20
N ILE A 112 11.81 -21.64 17.03
CA ILE A 112 11.57 -23.03 17.51
C ILE A 112 12.51 -24.07 16.83
N GLY A 113 13.37 -23.62 15.91
CA GLY A 113 14.25 -24.47 15.12
C GLY A 113 13.50 -25.38 14.15
N ARG A 114 14.25 -26.19 13.38
CA ARG A 114 13.70 -27.23 12.51
C ARG A 114 14.07 -28.61 13.09
N PRO A 115 13.13 -29.32 13.75
CA PRO A 115 13.46 -30.64 14.30
C PRO A 115 13.70 -31.65 13.16
N GLY A 116 14.72 -32.47 13.33
CA GLY A 116 14.93 -33.64 12.49
C GLY A 116 13.98 -34.75 12.92
N TYR A 117 13.44 -35.54 11.99
CA TYR A 117 12.68 -36.73 12.35
C TYR A 117 13.06 -37.93 11.50
N LYS A 118 13.02 -39.11 12.13
CA LYS A 118 13.22 -40.41 11.50
C LYS A 118 12.06 -41.32 11.85
N VAL A 119 11.45 -41.91 10.83
CA VAL A 119 10.34 -42.86 10.99
C VAL A 119 10.83 -44.24 10.59
N THR A 120 10.70 -45.22 11.48
CA THR A 120 11.01 -46.62 11.20
C THR A 120 9.75 -47.46 11.35
N LYS A 121 9.44 -48.24 10.30
CA LYS A 121 8.37 -49.23 10.34
C LYS A 121 8.92 -50.49 11.00
N GLN A 122 8.24 -50.97 12.02
CA GLN A 122 8.62 -52.16 12.77
C GLN A 122 7.48 -53.16 12.74
N LYS A 123 7.85 -54.43 12.86
CA LYS A 123 6.89 -55.52 13.02
C LYS A 123 7.37 -56.36 14.18
N ASP A 124 6.53 -56.50 15.18
CA ASP A 124 6.81 -57.35 16.33
C ASP A 124 6.90 -58.81 15.87
N PRO A 125 8.03 -59.50 16.12
CA PRO A 125 8.24 -60.87 15.67
C PRO A 125 7.39 -61.91 16.41
N GLU A 126 6.92 -61.63 17.64
CA GLU A 126 6.12 -62.58 18.43
C GLU A 126 4.62 -62.40 18.20
N THR A 127 4.15 -61.14 18.12
CA THR A 127 2.72 -60.84 17.99
C THR A 127 2.29 -60.54 16.55
N GLY A 128 3.25 -60.34 15.64
CA GLY A 128 3.00 -60.00 14.24
C GLY A 128 2.43 -58.60 14.00
N GLN A 129 2.24 -57.80 15.04
CA GLN A 129 1.68 -56.46 14.95
C GLN A 129 2.65 -55.50 14.26
N GLN A 130 2.10 -54.63 13.41
CA GLN A 130 2.85 -53.58 12.75
C GLN A 130 2.83 -52.32 13.61
N SER A 131 4.00 -51.72 13.82
CA SER A 131 4.16 -50.47 14.56
C SER A 131 5.03 -49.49 13.77
N MET A 132 4.90 -48.22 14.08
CA MET A 132 5.78 -47.16 13.55
C MET A 132 6.46 -46.47 14.73
N LEU A 133 7.78 -46.45 14.71
CA LEU A 133 8.59 -45.73 15.68
C LEU A 133 8.98 -44.38 15.08
N PHE A 134 8.66 -43.32 15.81
CA PHE A 134 9.03 -41.94 15.49
C PHE A 134 10.15 -41.50 16.41
N GLN A 135 11.30 -41.16 15.85
CA GLN A 135 12.42 -40.53 16.55
C GLN A 135 12.47 -39.07 16.12
N ILE A 136 12.40 -38.14 17.07
CA ILE A 136 12.42 -36.70 16.83
C ILE A 136 13.64 -36.12 17.53
N ASP A 137 14.54 -35.56 16.74
CA ASP A 137 15.76 -34.90 17.22
C ASP A 137 15.52 -33.39 17.33
N TYR A 138 15.84 -32.84 18.50
CA TYR A 138 15.71 -31.42 18.82
C TYR A 138 17.08 -30.76 19.04
N PRO A 139 17.88 -30.53 17.98
CA PRO A 139 19.25 -30.04 18.11
C PRO A 139 19.36 -28.56 18.54
N GLU A 140 18.30 -27.77 18.37
CA GLU A 140 18.28 -26.31 18.64
C GLU A 140 17.52 -25.93 19.92
N ILE A 141 17.00 -26.91 20.68
CA ILE A 141 16.42 -26.63 21.99
C ILE A 141 17.58 -26.34 22.95
N ALA A 142 17.69 -25.10 23.40
CA ALA A 142 18.58 -24.75 24.50
C ALA A 142 18.12 -25.52 25.75
N ASP A 143 19.01 -26.33 26.34
CA ASP A 143 18.82 -26.83 27.70
C ASP A 143 18.58 -25.63 28.61
N SER A 144 17.51 -25.72 29.40
CA SER A 144 16.97 -24.63 30.21
C SER A 144 17.94 -24.12 31.27
#